data_AF-A0A7X8EW24-F1
#
_entry.id   AF-A0A7X8EW24-F1
#
_cell.length_a   1.000
_cell.length_b   1.000
_cell.length_c   1.000
_cell.angle_alpha   90.00
_cell.angle_beta   90.00
_cell.angle_gamma   90.00
#
_symmetry.space_group_name_H-M   'P 1'
#
loop_
_entity.id
_entity.type
_entity.pdbx_description
1 polymer ?
#
loop_
_entity_poly.entity_id
_entity_poly.type
_entity_poly.pdbx_seq_one_letter_code
_entity_poly.pdbx_strand_id
1 'polypeptide(L)'
;MMLSDYFKGIARPAGLFITATDTEVGKTMITGAIARLLRQAGKRVGVLKPVATGCRHDREGLVSADAEFLAGCADTDYPLSVITPVCYKTPAAPLVSAAVERRAVDMEAIAAAYSYLAE
;
A
#
# COMPACT_ATOMS: atom_id res chain seq x y z
N MET A 1 1.94 -8.04 21.43
CA MET A 1 2.93 -7.86 20.35
C MET A 1 3.07 -6.37 20.08
N MET A 2 4.29 -5.84 20.03
CA MET A 2 4.55 -4.45 19.65
C MET A 2 4.54 -4.31 18.12
N LEU A 3 4.23 -3.13 17.59
CA LEU A 3 4.19 -2.89 16.14
C LEU A 3 5.55 -3.15 15.47
N SER A 4 6.65 -2.93 16.19
CA SER A 4 8.02 -3.22 15.74
C SER A 4 8.29 -4.71 15.52
N ASP A 5 7.55 -5.59 16.19
CA ASP A 5 7.79 -7.03 16.13
C ASP A 5 7.47 -7.59 14.74
N TYR A 6 6.45 -7.05 14.05
CA TYR A 6 6.07 -7.44 12.70
C TYR A 6 7.14 -7.15 11.65
N PHE A 7 7.96 -6.11 11.87
CA PHE A 7 8.97 -5.66 10.90
C PHE A 7 10.40 -6.04 11.30
N LYS A 8 10.54 -6.86 12.35
CA LYS A 8 11.85 -7.29 12.85
C LYS A 8 12.51 -8.22 11.82
N GLY A 9 13.76 -7.94 11.46
CA GLY A 9 14.53 -8.74 10.50
C GLY A 9 14.27 -8.43 9.03
N ILE A 10 13.34 -7.52 8.71
CA ILE A 10 13.12 -7.06 7.33
C ILE A 10 14.21 -6.06 6.92
N ALA A 11 14.70 -6.18 5.70
CA ALA A 11 15.63 -5.23 5.10
C ALA A 11 15.09 -3.80 5.14
N ARG A 12 15.98 -2.82 5.31
CA ARG A 12 15.62 -1.39 5.34
C ARG A 12 16.27 -0.67 4.16
N PRO A 13 15.74 -0.83 2.94
CA PRO A 13 16.25 -0.09 1.79
C PRO A 13 16.00 1.40 1.98
N ALA A 14 16.69 2.22 1.18
CA ALA A 14 16.37 3.64 1.10
C ALA A 14 14.92 3.81 0.64
N GLY A 15 14.12 4.55 1.41
CA GLY A 15 12.69 4.69 1.17
C GLY A 15 12.15 6.05 1.60
N LEU A 16 10.97 6.37 1.10
CA LEU A 16 10.24 7.60 1.40
C LEU A 16 8.90 7.24 2.04
N PHE A 17 8.61 7.83 3.21
CA PHE A 17 7.31 7.71 3.84
C PHE A 17 6.48 8.96 3.57
N ILE A 18 5.41 8.81 2.79
CA ILE A 18 4.53 9.92 2.39
C ILE A 18 3.34 9.98 3.33
N THR A 19 3.22 11.07 4.08
CA THR A 19 2.12 11.34 5.01
C THR A 19 1.45 12.68 4.70
N ALA A 20 0.24 12.88 5.20
CA ALA A 20 -0.47 14.16 5.14
C ALA A 20 -1.49 14.23 6.26
N THR A 21 -1.90 15.45 6.61
CA THR A 21 -2.85 15.72 7.70
C THR A 21 -4.28 15.31 7.37
N ASP A 22 -4.64 15.28 6.08
CA ASP A 22 -6.00 15.00 5.63
C ASP A 22 -6.02 13.87 4.57
N THR A 23 -7.20 13.34 4.29
CA THR A 23 -7.52 12.41 3.19
C THR A 23 -7.70 13.17 1.88
N GLU A 24 -7.59 12.47 0.74
CA GLU A 24 -7.82 13.04 -0.61
C GLU A 24 -6.95 14.24 -1.05
N VAL A 25 -6.01 14.70 -0.22
CA VAL A 25 -5.06 15.78 -0.53
C VAL A 25 -3.96 15.41 -1.54
N GLY A 26 -4.12 14.32 -2.28
CA GLY A 26 -3.20 13.95 -3.37
C GLY A 26 -1.98 13.10 -2.96
N LYS A 27 -1.96 12.49 -1.76
CA LYS A 27 -0.86 11.59 -1.34
C LYS A 27 -0.54 10.52 -2.38
N THR A 28 -1.54 9.78 -2.85
CA THR A 28 -1.35 8.71 -3.86
C THR A 28 -0.75 9.28 -5.16
N MET A 29 -1.25 10.43 -5.61
CA MET A 29 -0.76 11.09 -6.83
C MET A 29 0.72 11.47 -6.70
N ILE A 30 1.12 12.09 -5.58
CA ILE A 30 2.51 12.45 -5.32
C ILE A 30 3.40 11.21 -5.19
N THR A 31 2.95 10.16 -4.49
CA THR A 31 3.69 8.89 -4.41
C THR A 31 3.92 8.28 -5.78
N GLY A 32 2.88 8.21 -6.63
CA GLY A 32 3.01 7.71 -8.00
C GLY A 32 3.95 8.55 -8.86
N ALA A 33 3.87 9.88 -8.78
CA ALA A 33 4.76 10.78 -9.49
C ALA A 33 6.23 10.57 -9.10
N ILE A 34 6.52 10.46 -7.80
CA ILE A 34 7.86 10.16 -7.29
C ILE A 34 8.34 8.80 -7.80
N ALA A 35 7.50 7.77 -7.72
CA ALA A 35 7.85 6.44 -8.21
C ALA A 35 8.18 6.45 -9.71
N ARG A 36 7.36 7.13 -10.52
CA ARG A 36 7.57 7.28 -11.96
C ARG A 36 8.89 7.96 -12.28
N LEU A 37 9.22 9.06 -11.59
CA LEU A 37 10.48 9.78 -11.78
C LEU A 37 11.70 8.92 -11.41
N LEU A 38 11.62 8.19 -10.29
CA LEU A 38 12.70 7.27 -9.89
C LEU A 38 12.89 6.13 -10.90
N ARG A 39 11.80 5.59 -11.45
CA ARG A 39 11.86 4.59 -12.53
C ARG A 39 12.48 5.16 -13.80
N GLN A 40 12.11 6.37 -14.20
CA GLN A 40 12.73 7.07 -15.35
C GLN A 40 14.23 7.31 -15.14
N ALA A 41 14.65 7.50 -13.89
CA ALA A 41 16.06 7.61 -13.51
C ALA A 41 16.78 6.23 -13.39
N GLY A 42 16.16 5.14 -13.85
CA GLY A 42 16.75 3.80 -13.86
C GLY A 42 16.80 3.11 -12.50
N LYS A 43 16.03 3.56 -11.51
CA LYS A 43 15.98 2.93 -10.18
C LYS A 43 14.97 1.76 -10.16
N ARG A 44 15.27 0.73 -9.37
CA ARG A 44 14.25 -0.24 -8.90
C ARG A 44 13.43 0.44 -7.80
N VAL A 45 12.11 0.38 -7.91
CA VAL A 45 11.20 1.09 -7.00
C VAL A 45 10.05 0.17 -6.64
N GLY A 46 9.85 -0.06 -5.34
CA GLY A 46 8.62 -0.64 -4.80
C GLY A 46 7.67 0.47 -4.33
N VAL A 47 6.36 0.22 -4.43
CA VAL A 47 5.31 1.12 -3.93
C VAL A 47 4.38 0.33 -3.03
N LEU A 48 4.07 0.88 -1.85
CA LEU A 48 3.21 0.27 -0.86
C LEU A 48 2.16 1.28 -0.39
N LYS A 49 0.89 0.88 -0.48
CA LYS A 49 -0.27 1.49 0.17
C LYS A 49 -0.77 0.50 1.21
N PRO A 50 -0.35 0.60 2.49
CA PRO A 50 -0.58 -0.46 3.47
C PRO A 50 -2.05 -0.83 3.66
N VAL A 51 -2.93 0.17 3.58
CA VAL A 51 -4.38 -0.01 3.73
C VAL A 51 -5.12 0.86 2.72
N ALA A 52 -6.13 0.32 2.07
CA ALA A 52 -7.09 1.04 1.25
C ALA A 52 -8.53 0.73 1.69
N THR A 53 -9.41 1.71 1.53
CA THR A 53 -10.83 1.61 1.85
C THR A 53 -11.66 2.04 0.65
N GLY A 54 -12.96 1.72 0.62
CA GLY A 54 -13.80 1.97 -0.56
C GLY A 54 -13.38 1.15 -1.80
N CYS A 55 -12.75 0.00 -1.58
CA CYS A 55 -12.29 -0.88 -2.66
C CYS A 55 -13.47 -1.53 -3.37
N ARG A 56 -13.34 -1.71 -4.70
CA ARG A 56 -14.36 -2.39 -5.52
C ARG A 56 -14.13 -3.90 -5.53
N HIS A 57 -15.18 -4.68 -5.74
CA HIS A 57 -15.02 -6.10 -6.02
C HIS A 57 -14.63 -6.32 -7.49
N ASP A 58 -13.67 -7.20 -7.70
CA ASP A 58 -13.31 -7.80 -8.98
C ASP A 58 -13.31 -9.34 -8.82
N ARG A 59 -13.01 -10.08 -9.89
CA ARG A 59 -13.04 -11.55 -9.95
C ARG A 59 -12.24 -12.23 -8.83
N GLU A 60 -11.13 -11.64 -8.43
CA GLU A 60 -10.18 -12.23 -7.46
C GLU A 60 -10.29 -11.65 -6.05
N GLY A 61 -11.16 -10.64 -5.83
CA GLY A 61 -11.32 -10.02 -4.52
C GLY A 61 -11.50 -8.51 -4.56
N LEU A 62 -11.13 -7.83 -3.49
CA LEU A 62 -11.21 -6.36 -3.40
C LEU A 62 -9.99 -5.72 -4.06
N VAL A 63 -10.24 -4.79 -4.99
CA VAL A 63 -9.21 -4.04 -5.72
C VAL A 63 -9.29 -2.56 -5.37
N SER A 64 -8.13 -1.99 -5.05
CA SER A 64 -7.95 -0.57 -4.77
C SER A 64 -7.54 0.18 -6.04
N ALA A 65 -8.25 1.27 -6.35
CA ALA A 65 -7.86 2.16 -7.45
C ALA A 65 -6.49 2.82 -7.20
N ASP A 66 -6.14 3.06 -5.93
CA ASP A 66 -4.79 3.54 -5.57
C ASP A 66 -3.71 2.50 -5.96
N ALA A 67 -3.99 1.21 -5.78
CA ALA A 67 -3.03 0.15 -6.10
C ALA A 67 -2.73 0.11 -7.60
N GLU A 68 -3.77 0.18 -8.44
CA GLU A 68 -3.64 0.20 -9.89
C GLU A 68 -2.86 1.41 -10.38
N PHE A 69 -3.20 2.58 -9.85
CA PHE A 69 -2.51 3.82 -10.18
C PHE A 69 -1.02 3.76 -9.80
N LEU A 70 -0.72 3.28 -8.60
CA LEU A 70 0.66 3.14 -8.11
C LEU A 70 1.44 2.10 -8.92
N ALA A 71 0.82 0.96 -9.27
CA ALA A 71 1.43 -0.07 -10.12
C ALA A 71 1.83 0.49 -11.48
N GLY A 72 0.90 1.20 -12.15
CA GLY A 72 1.18 1.82 -13.45
C GLY A 72 2.26 2.90 -13.38
N CYS A 73 2.29 3.70 -12.31
CA CYS A 73 3.32 4.72 -12.13
C CYS A 73 4.70 4.13 -11.83
N ALA A 74 4.75 3.08 -11.01
CA ALA A 74 5.97 2.37 -10.66
C ALA A 74 6.45 1.43 -11.77
N ASP A 75 5.64 1.19 -12.81
CA ASP A 75 5.96 0.29 -13.93
C ASP A 75 6.46 -1.06 -13.39
N THR A 76 5.60 -1.70 -12.59
CA THR A 76 5.91 -2.90 -11.83
C THR A 76 4.94 -4.04 -12.10
N ASP A 77 5.48 -5.26 -12.08
CA ASP A 77 4.72 -6.50 -12.23
C ASP A 77 4.27 -7.09 -10.87
N TYR A 78 4.49 -6.38 -9.76
CA TYR A 78 3.99 -6.85 -8.46
C TYR A 78 2.47 -6.95 -8.47
N PRO A 79 1.89 -8.02 -7.88
CA PRO A 79 0.44 -8.12 -7.71
C PRO A 79 -0.13 -6.91 -6.95
N LEU A 80 -1.33 -6.47 -7.32
CA LEU A 80 -2.00 -5.36 -6.62
C LEU A 80 -2.22 -5.64 -5.13
N SER A 81 -2.39 -6.92 -4.77
CA SER A 81 -2.47 -7.38 -3.38
C SER A 81 -1.16 -7.23 -2.60
N VAL A 82 -0.01 -7.13 -3.27
CA VAL A 82 1.27 -6.79 -2.62
C VAL A 82 1.36 -5.28 -2.43
N ILE A 83 0.96 -4.50 -3.45
CA ILE A 83 0.95 -3.03 -3.36
C ILE A 83 -0.06 -2.54 -2.32
N THR A 84 -1.20 -3.22 -2.17
CA THR A 84 -2.21 -2.94 -1.16
C THR A 84 -2.68 -4.25 -0.51
N PRO A 85 -2.01 -4.70 0.57
CA PRO A 85 -2.31 -5.98 1.22
C PRO A 85 -3.59 -5.98 2.05
N VAL A 86 -4.07 -4.80 2.47
CA VAL A 86 -5.29 -4.68 3.27
C VAL A 86 -6.29 -3.76 2.55
N CYS A 87 -7.29 -4.36 1.93
CA CYS A 87 -8.38 -3.65 1.24
C CYS A 87 -9.69 -3.79 1.99
N TYR A 88 -10.41 -2.71 2.28
CA TYR A 88 -11.78 -2.72 2.83
C TYR A 88 -12.78 -2.22 1.80
N LYS A 89 -14.01 -2.75 1.83
CA LYS A 89 -15.11 -2.31 0.95
C LYS A 89 -15.73 -1.00 1.44
N THR A 90 -15.84 -0.84 2.76
CA THR A 90 -16.45 0.31 3.42
C THR A 90 -15.64 1.57 3.16
N PRO A 91 -16.20 2.63 2.55
CA PRO A 91 -15.49 3.86 2.23
C PRO A 91 -15.43 4.78 3.45
N ALA A 92 -14.64 4.39 4.44
CA ALA A 92 -14.41 5.16 5.67
C ALA A 92 -12.91 5.15 6.02
N ALA A 93 -12.54 5.82 7.12
CA ALA A 93 -11.18 5.71 7.64
C ALA A 93 -10.82 4.25 7.97
N PRO A 94 -9.56 3.80 7.79
CA PRO A 94 -9.16 2.40 7.96
C PRO A 94 -9.66 1.70 9.23
N LEU A 95 -9.56 2.36 10.39
CA LEU A 95 -10.00 1.78 11.66
C LEU A 95 -11.53 1.68 11.77
N VAL A 96 -12.25 2.60 11.14
CA VAL A 96 -13.72 2.55 11.06
C VAL A 96 -14.15 1.40 10.14
N SER A 97 -13.55 1.29 8.95
CA SER A 97 -13.83 0.19 8.03
C SER A 97 -13.51 -1.17 8.65
N ALA A 98 -12.39 -1.28 9.37
CA ALA A 98 -12.02 -2.49 10.11
C ALA A 98 -13.07 -2.91 11.14
N ALA A 99 -13.61 -1.94 11.90
CA ALA A 99 -14.65 -2.19 12.88
C ALA A 99 -15.99 -2.58 12.22
N VAL A 100 -16.40 -1.86 11.18
CA VAL A 100 -17.65 -2.11 10.44
C VAL A 100 -17.64 -3.50 9.79
N GLU A 101 -16.53 -3.88 9.17
CA GLU A 101 -16.38 -5.18 8.50
C GLU A 101 -15.97 -6.31 9.46
N ARG A 102 -15.77 -6.01 10.75
CA ARG A 102 -15.31 -6.96 11.78
C ARG A 102 -14.04 -7.71 11.35
N ARG A 103 -13.14 -7.01 10.67
CA ARG A 103 -11.87 -7.55 10.19
C ARG A 103 -10.77 -6.59 10.60
N ALA A 104 -9.90 -7.05 11.49
CA ALA A 104 -8.79 -6.25 11.97
C ALA A 104 -7.80 -5.91 10.83
N VAL A 105 -7.05 -4.82 11.01
CA VAL A 105 -5.93 -4.50 10.12
C VAL A 105 -4.88 -5.58 10.27
N ASP A 106 -4.63 -6.30 9.18
CA ASP A 106 -3.67 -7.40 9.15
C ASP A 106 -2.24 -6.84 9.03
N MET A 107 -1.57 -6.74 10.17
CA MET A 107 -0.21 -6.23 10.26
C MET A 107 0.82 -7.23 9.71
N GLU A 108 0.52 -8.53 9.72
CA GLU A 108 1.40 -9.56 9.15
C GLU A 108 1.42 -9.44 7.63
N ALA A 109 0.25 -9.27 7.01
CA ALA A 109 0.14 -9.04 5.57
C ALA A 109 0.88 -7.76 5.13
N ILE A 110 0.78 -6.66 5.90
CA ILE A 110 1.52 -5.42 5.62
C ILE A 110 3.04 -5.65 5.70
N ALA A 111 3.51 -6.35 6.73
CA ALA A 111 4.92 -6.63 6.92
C ALA A 111 5.48 -7.56 5.82
N ALA A 112 4.74 -8.61 5.46
CA ALA A 112 5.11 -9.52 4.37
C ALA A 112 5.21 -8.79 3.02
N ALA A 113 4.23 -7.94 2.71
CA ALA A 113 4.25 -7.10 1.51
C ALA A 113 5.44 -6.13 1.51
N TYR A 114 5.71 -5.46 2.64
CA TYR A 114 6.86 -4.56 2.77
C TYR A 114 8.18 -5.31 2.58
N SER A 115 8.33 -6.51 3.16
CA SER A 115 9.52 -7.34 2.98
C SER A 115 9.74 -7.71 1.52
N TYR A 116 8.70 -8.17 0.83
CA TYR A 116 8.79 -8.59 -0.56
C TYR A 116 9.13 -7.42 -1.50
N LEU A 117 8.60 -6.23 -1.22
CA LEU A 117 8.91 -5.02 -1.98
C LEU A 117 10.31 -4.45 -1.68
N ALA A 118 10.91 -4.82 -0.55
CA ALA A 118 12.21 -4.31 -0.09
C ALA A 118 13.43 -5.07 -0.68
N GLU A 119 13.19 -6.15 -1.41
CA GLU A 119 14.20 -7.00 -2.09
C GLU A 119 14.51 -6.56 -3.55
#